data_AF-A0A1B3NBB9-F1
#
_entry.id   AF-A0A1B3NBB9-F1
#
_cell.length_a   1.000
_cell.length_b   1.000
_cell.length_c   1.000
_cell.angle_alpha   90.00
_cell.angle_beta   90.00
_cell.angle_gamma   90.00
#
_symmetry.space_group_name_H-M   'P 1'
#
loop_
_entity.id
_entity.type
_entity.pdbx_description
1 polymer ?
#
loop_
_entity_poly.entity_id
_entity_poly.type
_entity_poly.pdbx_seq_one_letter_code
_entity_poly.pdbx_strand_id
1 'polypeptide(L)' 'MASYNDALKVMDAVAKYREDESLPKDPHEIDRLCERLFSDDGFDEVAIAWKRISKYEREVHGGDWPKAD' A
#
# COMPACT_ATOMS: atom_id res chain seq x y z
N MET A 1 0.14 19.14 -3.44
CA MET A 1 1.20 18.42 -4.17
C MET A 1 1.43 17.11 -3.44
N ALA A 2 0.60 16.09 -3.67
CA ALA A 2 0.93 14.73 -3.25
C ALA A 2 1.99 14.23 -4.25
N SER A 3 3.23 14.65 -4.00
CA SER A 3 4.26 14.70 -5.03
C SER A 3 5.38 13.74 -4.68
N TYR A 4 5.61 12.75 -5.52
CA TYR A 4 6.81 11.91 -5.57
C TYR A 4 7.20 11.13 -4.30
N ASN A 5 7.35 11.77 -3.14
CA ASN A 5 7.59 11.15 -1.84
C ASN A 5 6.48 10.17 -1.45
N ASP A 6 5.21 10.49 -1.73
CA ASP A 6 4.11 9.56 -1.48
C ASP A 6 4.25 8.31 -2.36
N ALA A 7 4.56 8.48 -3.65
CA ALA A 7 4.81 7.36 -4.57
C ALA A 7 6.03 6.53 -4.16
N LEU A 8 7.11 7.16 -3.69
CA LEU A 8 8.30 6.46 -3.20
C LEU A 8 7.98 5.59 -1.98
N LYS A 9 7.18 6.09 -1.03
CA LYS A 9 6.78 5.31 0.15
C LYS A 9 5.92 4.09 -0.23
N VAL A 10 4.97 4.27 -1.13
CA VAL A 10 4.14 3.16 -1.61
C VAL A 10 4.99 2.17 -2.42
N MET A 11 5.91 2.65 -3.24
CA MET A 11 6.83 1.81 -4.02
C MET A 11 7.72 0.96 -3.11
N ASP A 12 8.29 1.54 -2.06
CA ASP A 12 9.09 0.82 -1.07
C ASP A 12 8.27 -0.26 -0.35
N ALA A 13 7.02 0.05 0.04
CA ALA A 13 6.13 -0.93 0.65
C ALA A 13 5.79 -2.08 -0.29
N VAL A 14 5.48 -1.79 -1.57
CA VAL A 14 5.21 -2.80 -2.59
C VAL A 14 6.45 -3.67 -2.86
N ALA A 15 7.64 -3.07 -2.91
CA ALA A 15 8.88 -3.79 -3.13
C ALA A 15 9.17 -4.76 -1.98
N LYS A 16 9.13 -4.29 -0.74
CA LYS A 16 9.34 -5.12 0.47
C LYS A 16 8.35 -6.27 0.58
N TYR A 17 7.09 -6.02 0.25
CA TYR A 17 6.09 -7.08 0.25
C TYR A 17 6.37 -8.13 -0.84
N ARG A 18 6.86 -7.74 -2.02
CA ARG A 18 7.20 -8.69 -3.10
C ARG A 18 8.47 -9.49 -2.80
N GLU A 19 9.42 -8.91 -2.10
CA GLU A 19 10.69 -9.57 -1.77
C GLU A 19 10.54 -10.50 -0.57
N ASP A 20 9.86 -10.04 0.48
CA ASP A 20 9.88 -10.69 1.79
C ASP A 20 8.48 -11.08 2.32
N GLU A 21 7.40 -10.86 1.55
CA GLU A 21 6.01 -10.99 2.02
C GLU A 21 5.74 -10.18 3.31
N SER A 22 6.51 -9.11 3.52
CA SER A 22 6.49 -8.31 4.73
C SER A 22 5.59 -7.08 4.59
N LEU A 23 4.79 -6.83 5.63
CA LEU A 23 3.97 -5.64 5.72
C LEU A 23 4.76 -4.45 6.28
N PRO A 24 4.47 -3.23 5.80
CA PRO A 24 5.01 -2.02 6.42
C PRO A 24 4.49 -1.89 7.86
N LYS A 25 5.23 -1.19 8.71
CA LYS A 25 4.87 -0.97 10.12
C LYS A 25 3.51 -0.29 10.32
N ASP A 26 3.15 0.62 9.42
CA ASP A 26 1.85 1.28 9.40
C ASP A 26 1.21 1.10 8.02
N PRO A 27 0.49 -0.02 7.79
CA PRO A 27 -0.15 -0.26 6.50
C PRO A 27 -1.34 0.68 6.26
N HIS A 28 -1.93 1.26 7.32
CA HIS A 28 -2.95 2.30 7.19
C HIS A 28 -2.38 3.65 6.70
N GLU A 29 -1.12 3.98 7.02
CA GLU A 29 -0.43 5.11 6.38
C GLU A 29 -0.31 4.87 4.87
N ILE A 30 0.13 3.67 4.46
CA ILE A 30 0.32 3.36 3.04
C ILE A 30 -1.01 3.38 2.27
N ASP A 31 -2.10 2.87 2.85
CA ASP A 31 -3.44 2.99 2.25
C ASP A 31 -3.82 4.45 1.98
N ARG A 32 -3.63 5.33 2.97
CA ARG A 32 -3.92 6.77 2.81
C ARG A 32 -3.05 7.41 1.73
N LEU A 33 -1.78 7.03 1.63
CA LEU A 33 -0.88 7.49 0.58
C LEU A 33 -1.37 7.04 -0.80
N CYS A 34 -1.77 5.78 -0.91
CA CYS A 34 -2.36 5.22 -2.12
C CYS A 34 -3.64 5.94 -2.55
N GLU A 35 -4.55 6.24 -1.64
CA GLU A 35 -5.78 6.97 -1.95
C GLU A 35 -5.49 8.38 -2.47
N ARG A 36 -4.46 9.05 -1.93
CA ARG A 36 -4.01 10.35 -2.43
C ARG A 36 -3.43 10.25 -3.84
N LEU A 37 -2.55 9.27 -4.08
CA LEU A 37 -1.98 9.03 -5.41
C LEU A 37 -3.05 8.73 -6.45
N PHE A 38 -4.03 7.88 -6.13
CA PHE A 38 -5.15 7.58 -7.01
C PHE A 38 -6.04 8.80 -7.33
N SER A 39 -6.20 9.70 -6.36
CA SER A 39 -7.01 10.91 -6.54
C SER A 39 -6.33 11.92 -7.47
N ASP A 40 -4.99 11.96 -7.44
CA ASP A 40 -4.17 12.82 -8.29
C ASP A 40 -3.94 12.19 -9.68
N ASP A 41 -3.71 10.88 -9.75
CA ASP A 41 -3.58 10.07 -10.99
C ASP A 41 -4.22 8.68 -10.82
N GLY A 42 -5.37 8.50 -11.45
CA GLY A 42 -6.16 7.25 -11.39
C GLY A 42 -5.48 6.02 -11.99
N PHE A 43 -4.34 6.18 -12.68
CA PHE A 43 -3.59 5.11 -13.32
C PHE A 43 -2.18 4.91 -12.74
N ASP A 44 -1.91 5.44 -11.54
CA ASP A 44 -0.63 5.19 -10.87
C ASP A 44 -0.44 3.68 -10.60
N GLU A 45 0.48 3.06 -11.32
CA GLU A 45 0.74 1.61 -11.28
C GLU A 45 1.15 1.13 -9.88
N VAL A 46 1.89 1.96 -9.14
CA VAL A 46 2.36 1.65 -7.80
C VAL A 46 1.18 1.67 -6.82
N ALA A 47 0.28 2.66 -6.96
CA ALA A 47 -0.94 2.70 -6.16
C ALA A 47 -1.86 1.50 -6.44
N ILE A 48 -2.00 1.10 -7.71
CA ILE A 48 -2.73 -0.11 -8.11
C ILE A 48 -2.12 -1.37 -7.49
N ALA A 49 -0.79 -1.48 -7.50
CA ALA A 49 -0.10 -2.63 -6.94
C ALA A 49 -0.36 -2.76 -5.43
N TRP A 50 -0.22 -1.69 -4.67
CA TRP A 50 -0.51 -1.71 -3.23
C TRP A 50 -1.98 -2.03 -2.94
N LYS A 51 -2.93 -1.48 -3.70
CA LYS A 51 -4.36 -1.78 -3.52
C LYS A 51 -4.67 -3.28 -3.67
N ARG A 52 -3.95 -3.99 -4.54
CA ARG A 52 -4.07 -5.45 -4.67
C ARG A 52 -3.54 -6.19 -3.44
N ILE A 53 -2.38 -5.76 -2.93
CA ILE A 53 -1.79 -6.30 -1.70
C ILE A 53 -2.72 -6.08 -0.51
N SER A 54 -3.17 -4.84 -0.30
CA SER A 54 -4.10 -4.45 0.78
C SER A 54 -5.39 -5.26 0.75
N LYS A 55 -5.97 -5.46 -0.43
CA LYS A 55 -7.15 -6.30 -0.59
C LYS A 55 -6.88 -7.76 -0.22
N TYR A 56 -5.80 -8.34 -0.73
CA TYR A 56 -5.44 -9.73 -0.47
C TYR A 56 -5.23 -10.00 1.02
N GLU A 57 -4.40 -9.18 1.68
CA GLU A 57 -4.09 -9.31 3.10
C GLU A 57 -5.34 -9.22 3.98
N ARG A 58 -6.19 -8.23 3.72
CA ARG A 58 -7.45 -8.11 4.46
C ARG A 58 -8.38 -9.28 4.20
N GLU A 59 -8.47 -9.79 2.97
CA GLU A 59 -9.27 -10.99 2.68
C GLU A 59 -8.77 -12.22 3.44
N VAL A 60 -7.45 -12.41 3.54
CA VAL A 60 -6.82 -13.50 4.31
C VAL A 60 -7.04 -13.34 5.81
N HIS A 61 -7.09 -12.10 6.32
CA HIS A 61 -7.17 -11.80 7.75
C HIS A 61 -8.57 -11.41 8.27
N GLY A 62 -9.63 -11.65 7.49
CA GLY A 62 -11.01 -11.48 7.95
C GLY A 62 -11.56 -10.05 7.84
N GLY A 63 -10.99 -9.24 6.93
CA GLY A 63 -11.47 -7.93 6.52
C GLY A 63 -10.65 -6.75 7.05
N ASP A 64 -9.65 -6.99 7.88
CA ASP A 64 -8.78 -5.97 8.45
C ASP A 64 -7.30 -6.36 8.32
N TRP A 65 -6.41 -5.42 8.60
CA TRP A 65 -4.98 -5.71 8.62
C TRP A 65 -4.64 -6.72 9.73
N PRO A 66 -3.62 -7.58 9.52
CA PRO A 66 -3.14 -8.44 10.58
C PRO A 66 -2.65 -7.57 11.74
N LYS A 67 -2.92 -8.03 12.96
CA LYS A 67 -2.42 -7.36 14.16
C LYS A 67 -0.90 -7.44 14.14
N ALA A 68 -0.24 -6.31 14.35
CA ALA A 68 1.20 -6.30 14.59
C ALA A 68 1.49 -7.12 15.86
N ASP A 69 2.37 -8.10 15.72
CA ASP A 69 2.93 -8.93 16.78
C ASP A 69 3.60 -8.11 17.89
#